data_AF-A0A7V9T765-F1
#
_entry.id   AF-A0A7V9T765-F1
#
_cell.length_a   1.000
_cell.length_b   1.000
_cell.length_c   1.000
_cell.angle_alpha   90.00
_cell.angle_beta   90.00
_cell.angle_gamma   90.00
#
_symmetry.space_group_name_H-M   'P 1'
#
loop_
_entity.id
_entity.type
_entity.pdbx_description
1 polymer ?
#
loop_
_entity_poly.entity_id
_entity_poly.type
_entity_poly.pdbx_seq_one_letter_code
_entity_poly.pdbx_strand_id
1 'polypeptide(L)' 'PKGPGKNRMHLDVRLGPGDDADAVARGITDRGGRELHADWGDLPWRVFADPSDNEFCVLPSRG' A
#
# COMPACT_ATOMS: atom_id res chain seq x y z
N PRO A 1 -15.26 -5.53 6.06
CA PRO A 1 -14.55 -6.83 6.08
C PRO A 1 -14.50 -7.47 4.69
N LYS A 2 -13.32 -7.95 4.28
CA LYS A 2 -13.12 -8.69 3.03
C LYS A 2 -13.85 -10.04 3.07
N GLY A 3 -14.39 -10.49 1.93
CA GLY A 3 -15.01 -11.81 1.78
C GLY A 3 -13.98 -12.94 1.62
N PRO A 4 -14.39 -14.22 1.58
CA PRO A 4 -13.48 -15.39 1.59
C PRO A 4 -12.63 -15.58 0.32
N GLY A 5 -12.69 -14.66 -0.64
CA GLY A 5 -11.98 -14.75 -1.92
C GLY A 5 -10.86 -13.72 -2.06
N LYS A 6 -9.95 -13.97 -3.00
CA LYS A 6 -8.99 -12.94 -3.46
C LYS A 6 -9.75 -11.73 -3.99
N ASN A 7 -9.21 -10.53 -3.77
CA ASN A 7 -9.81 -9.34 -4.34
C ASN A 7 -9.70 -9.45 -5.87
N ARG A 8 -10.81 -9.21 -6.57
CA ARG A 8 -10.83 -9.21 -8.04
C ARG A 8 -10.26 -7.93 -8.65
N MET A 9 -9.91 -6.98 -7.79
CA MET A 9 -9.32 -5.69 -8.10
C MET A 9 -8.14 -5.47 -7.17
N HIS A 10 -7.06 -4.93 -7.70
CA HIS A 10 -5.94 -4.41 -6.92
C HIS A 10 -5.98 -2.89 -7.00
N LEU A 11 -5.85 -2.21 -5.85
CA LEU A 11 -5.83 -0.76 -5.80
C LEU A 11 -4.37 -0.29 -5.80
N ASP A 12 -4.02 0.56 -6.77
CA ASP A 12 -2.75 1.26 -6.82
C ASP A 12 -2.97 2.75 -6.54
N VAL A 13 -2.37 3.26 -5.47
CA VAL A 13 -2.38 4.68 -5.12
C VAL A 13 -1.03 5.26 -5.50
N ARG A 14 -1.03 6.36 -6.26
CA ARG A 14 0.21 7.04 -6.64
C ARG A 14 0.41 8.30 -5.82
N LEU A 15 1.61 8.46 -5.26
CA LEU A 15 2.02 9.67 -4.59
C LEU A 15 2.03 10.86 -5.55
N GLY A 16 1.68 12.04 -5.03
CA GLY A 16 1.82 13.30 -5.72
C GLY A 16 3.26 13.82 -5.70
N PRO A 17 3.58 14.81 -6.55
CA PRO A 17 4.87 15.49 -6.47
C PRO A 17 5.05 16.16 -5.10
N GLY A 18 6.16 15.86 -4.43
CA GLY A 18 6.49 16.42 -3.11
C GLY A 18 5.95 15.64 -1.92
N ASP A 19 5.19 14.56 -2.14
CA ASP A 19 4.80 13.65 -1.05
C ASP A 19 6.03 12.89 -0.52
N ASP A 20 6.17 12.85 0.79
CA ASP A 20 7.14 12.01 1.49
C ASP A 20 6.58 10.59 1.65
N ALA A 21 7.21 9.63 0.99
CA ALA A 21 6.80 8.23 1.01
C ALA A 21 6.79 7.62 2.42
N ASP A 22 7.72 8.03 3.29
CA ASP A 22 7.77 7.54 4.66
C ASP A 22 6.72 8.21 5.54
N ALA A 23 6.41 9.48 5.28
CA ALA A 23 5.29 10.15 5.97
C ALA A 23 3.95 9.50 5.61
N VAL A 24 3.75 9.17 4.33
CA VAL A 24 2.55 8.46 3.87
C VAL A 24 2.48 7.06 4.48
N ALA A 25 3.58 6.30 4.49
CA ALA A 25 3.61 4.98 5.11
C ALA A 25 3.31 5.02 6.61
N ARG A 26 3.91 5.96 7.36
CA ARG A 26 3.56 6.19 8.77
C ARG A 26 2.08 6.50 8.94
N GLY A 27 1.54 7.39 8.10
CA GLY A 27 0.13 7.77 8.13
C GLY A 27 -0.84 6.62 7.84
N ILE A 28 -0.45 5.65 7.01
CA ILE A 28 -1.20 4.40 6.76
C ILE A 28 -1.18 3.53 8.03
N THR A 29 0.00 3.32 8.62
CA THR A 29 0.16 2.50 9.83
C THR A 29 -0.59 3.08 11.03
N ASP A 30 -0.53 4.40 11.23
CA ASP A 30 -1.25 5.09 12.31
C ASP A 30 -2.77 4.94 12.23
N ARG A 31 -3.30 4.66 11.03
CA ARG A 31 -4.73 4.42 10.77
C ARG A 31 -5.12 2.94 10.78
N GLY A 32 -4.20 2.07 11.20
CA GLY A 32 -4.41 0.62 11.30
C GLY A 32 -4.06 -0.16 10.03
N GLY A 33 -3.46 0.49 9.03
CA GLY A 33 -2.85 -0.23 7.92
C GLY A 33 -1.57 -0.97 8.35
N ARG A 34 -1.15 -1.95 7.55
CA ARG A 34 0.08 -2.72 7.80
C ARG A 34 0.87 -2.83 6.51
N GLU A 35 2.15 -2.45 6.56
CA GLU A 35 3.06 -2.68 5.46
C GLU A 35 3.36 -4.17 5.30
N LEU A 36 3.35 -4.64 4.06
CA LEU A 36 3.63 -6.02 3.68
C LEU A 36 4.98 -6.06 2.97
N HIS A 37 5.87 -6.92 3.48
CA HIS A 37 7.14 -7.22 2.84
C HIS A 37 7.03 -8.59 2.18
N ALA A 38 6.74 -8.58 0.89
CA ALA A 38 6.63 -9.81 0.10
C ALA A 38 8.01 -10.26 -0.40
N ASP A 39 8.21 -11.58 -0.50
CA ASP A 39 9.43 -12.19 -1.01
C ASP A 39 9.54 -12.11 -2.56
N TRP A 40 9.11 -10.99 -3.15
CA TRP A 40 9.12 -10.75 -4.60
C TRP A 40 10.37 -9.99 -5.08
N GLY A 41 11.29 -9.69 -4.16
CA GLY A 41 12.47 -8.85 -4.39
C GLY A 41 12.17 -7.36 -4.19
N ASP A 42 13.13 -6.51 -4.59
CA ASP A 42 12.99 -5.07 -4.45
C ASP A 42 11.98 -4.51 -5.44
N LEU A 43 10.83 -4.08 -4.93
CA LEU A 43 9.77 -3.45 -5.70
C LEU A 43 9.93 -1.93 -5.66
N PRO A 44 9.65 -1.22 -6.77
CA PRO A 44 9.68 0.23 -6.78
C PRO A 44 8.42 0.86 -6.14
N TRP A 45 7.59 0.08 -5.47
CA TRP A 45 6.39 0.51 -4.73
C TRP A 45 6.30 -0.25 -3.41
N ARG A 46 5.52 0.29 -2.46
CA ARG A 46 5.28 -0.33 -1.16
C ARG A 46 3.91 -1.00 -1.16
N VAL A 47 3.78 -2.14 -0.49
CA VAL A 47 2.51 -2.90 -0.42
C VAL A 47 1.95 -2.78 0.99
N PHE A 48 0.65 -2.56 1.12
CA PHE A 48 -0.04 -2.46 2.41
C PHE A 48 -1.30 -3.30 2.44
N ALA A 49 -1.71 -3.71 3.64
CA ALA A 49 -3.04 -4.22 3.94
C ALA A 49 -3.82 -3.20 4.79
N ASP A 50 -5.09 -2.99 4.45
CA ASP A 50 -6.02 -2.23 5.30
C ASP A 50 -6.53 -3.08 6.49
N PRO A 51 -7.27 -2.50 7.47
CA PRO A 51 -7.82 -3.26 8.60
C PRO A 51 -8.82 -4.38 8.24
N SER A 52 -9.29 -4.44 6.99
CA SER A 52 -10.13 -5.50 6.45
C SER A 52 -9.34 -6.54 5.64
N ASP A 53 -8.00 -6.51 5.70
CA ASP A 53 -7.06 -7.34 4.94
C ASP A 53 -7.16 -7.17 3.41
N ASN A 54 -7.58 -5.99 2.93
CA ASN A 54 -7.44 -5.66 1.51
C ASN A 54 -6.04 -5.14 1.22
N GLU A 55 -5.38 -5.74 0.23
CA GLU A 55 -4.06 -5.33 -0.25
C GLU A 55 -4.16 -4.17 -1.25
N PHE A 56 -3.24 -3.21 -1.14
CA PHE A 56 -3.07 -2.12 -2.08
C PHE A 56 -1.60 -1.70 -2.17
N CYS A 57 -1.18 -1.13 -3.30
CA CYS A 57 0.17 -0.58 -3.46
C CYS A 57 0.18 0.94 -3.37
N VAL A 58 1.26 1.47 -2.82
CA VAL A 58 1.62 2.89 -2.86
C VAL A 58 2.83 3.06 -3.78
N LEU A 59 2.58 3.67 -4.92
CA LEU A 59 3.55 3.89 -5.98
C LEU A 59 4.19 5.27 -5.81
N PRO A 60 5.48 5.44 -6.12
CA PRO A 60 6.16 6.73 -6.08
C PRO A 60 5.53 7.70 -7.09
N SER A 61 5.74 8.99 -6.86
CA SER A 61 5.34 10.04 -7.80
C SER A 61 5.91 9.74 -9.19
N ARG A 62 5.17 10.14 -10.23
CA ARG A 62 5.80 10.29 -11.54
C ARG A 62 6.80 11.44 -11.42
N GLY A 63 8.04 11.20 -11.86
CA GLY A 63 9.03 12.25 -12.03
C GLY A 63 8.59 13.27 -13.06
#